data_AF-A0A7S2DVM0-F1
#
_entry.id   AF-A0A7S2DVM0-F1
#
_cell.length_a   1.000
_cell.length_b   1.000
_cell.length_c   1.000
_cell.angle_alpha   90.00
_cell.angle_beta   90.00
_cell.angle_gamma   90.00
#
_symmetry.space_group_name_H-M   'P 1'
#
loop_
_entity.id
_entity.type
_entity.pdbx_description
1 polymer ?
#
loop_
_entity_poly.entity_id
_entity_poly.type
_entity_poly.pdbx_seq_one_letter_code
_entity_poly.pdbx_strand_id
1 'polypeptide(L)'
;GNARDYYDPDNSMIDKVLARRCGIPITLSLVYKATAERVGASLMEGGWDGQLVGLNAPGHLLLTTRERDFAIDPFVGQLMSPSDLDDFVRARLTDGGAVDLG
;
A
#
# COMPACT_ATOMS: atom_id res chain seq x y z
N GLY A 1 -8.54 1.85 -4.09
CA GLY A 1 -8.03 3.16 -4.50
C GLY A 1 -8.88 3.73 -5.62
N ASN A 2 -8.66 4.99 -6.00
CA ASN A 2 -9.41 5.65 -7.06
C ASN A 2 -8.56 5.81 -8.33
N ALA A 3 -8.54 4.79 -9.20
CA ALA A 3 -7.79 4.89 -10.46
C ALA A 3 -8.52 5.72 -11.53
N ARG A 4 -9.86 5.80 -11.45
CA ARG A 4 -10.70 6.50 -12.44
C ARG A 4 -10.62 8.01 -12.31
N ASP A 5 -10.50 8.50 -11.07
CA ASP A 5 -10.41 9.91 -10.76
C ASP A 5 -9.27 10.13 -9.78
N TYR A 6 -8.05 9.82 -10.21
CA TYR A 6 -6.86 9.79 -9.36
C TYR A 6 -6.54 11.15 -8.73
N TYR A 7 -6.79 12.23 -9.47
CA TYR A 7 -6.45 13.60 -9.09
C TYR A 7 -7.56 14.35 -8.33
N ASP A 8 -8.69 13.70 -8.03
CA ASP A 8 -9.70 14.25 -7.11
C ASP A 8 -9.01 14.62 -5.78
N PRO A 9 -9.05 15.90 -5.36
CA PRO A 9 -8.37 16.35 -4.14
C PRO A 9 -8.85 15.60 -2.89
N ASP A 10 -10.10 15.15 -2.87
CA ASP A 10 -10.64 14.40 -1.74
C ASP A 10 -9.96 13.02 -1.58
N ASN A 11 -9.31 12.48 -2.62
CA ASN A 11 -8.52 11.26 -2.49
C ASN A 11 -7.26 11.44 -1.62
N SER A 12 -6.89 12.69 -1.32
CA SER A 12 -5.72 13.04 -0.52
C SER A 12 -6.06 13.59 0.87
N MET A 13 -7.33 13.90 1.15
CA MET A 13 -7.79 14.41 2.45
C MET A 13 -8.18 13.25 3.37
N ILE A 14 -7.50 13.09 4.51
CA ILE A 14 -7.66 11.90 5.38
C ILE A 14 -9.11 11.69 5.85
N ASP A 15 -9.83 12.75 6.24
CA ASP A 15 -11.24 12.66 6.65
C ASP A 15 -12.12 12.12 5.52
N LYS A 16 -11.89 12.59 4.29
CA LYS A 16 -12.61 12.14 3.10
C LYS A 16 -12.25 10.70 2.74
N VAL A 17 -10.97 10.35 2.78
CA VAL A 17 -10.49 8.99 2.50
C VAL A 17 -11.06 7.99 3.49
N LEU A 18 -11.12 8.33 4.78
CA LEU A 18 -11.74 7.48 5.80
C LEU A 18 -13.24 7.30 5.57
N ALA A 19 -13.96 8.39 5.26
CA ALA A 19 -15.40 8.34 5.00
C ALA A 19 -15.76 7.57 3.72
N ARG A 20 -14.98 7.76 2.64
CA ARG A 20 -15.21 7.15 1.32
C ARG A 20 -14.57 5.77 1.19
N ARG A 21 -13.66 5.41 2.10
CA ARG A 21 -12.78 4.23 2.00
C ARG A 21 -12.04 4.17 0.65
N CYS A 22 -11.67 5.32 0.12
CA CYS A 22 -11.11 5.49 -1.21
C CYS A 22 -10.15 6.68 -1.24
N GLY A 23 -8.97 6.51 -1.85
CA GLY A 23 -7.94 7.54 -1.92
C GLY A 23 -6.80 7.15 -2.87
N ILE A 24 -5.75 7.98 -2.88
CA ILE A 24 -4.49 7.71 -3.59
C ILE A 24 -3.56 6.77 -2.80
N PRO A 25 -2.53 6.16 -3.42
CA PRO A 25 -1.66 5.20 -2.76
C PRO A 25 -1.04 5.72 -1.45
N ILE A 26 -0.52 6.95 -1.43
CA ILE A 26 0.14 7.52 -0.25
C ILE A 26 -0.84 7.65 0.93
N THR A 27 -2.02 8.22 0.69
CA THR A 27 -3.00 8.45 1.77
C THR A 27 -3.56 7.13 2.30
N LEU A 28 -3.82 6.16 1.43
CA LEU A 28 -4.25 4.83 1.86
C LEU A 28 -3.15 4.10 2.66
N SER A 29 -1.89 4.25 2.28
CA SER A 29 -0.75 3.72 3.04
C SER A 29 -0.64 4.33 4.45
N LEU A 30 -0.90 5.63 4.59
CA LEU A 30 -0.93 6.28 5.90
C LEU A 30 -2.06 5.72 6.78
N VAL A 31 -3.27 5.55 6.22
CA VAL A 31 -4.40 4.95 6.93
C VAL A 31 -4.09 3.51 7.35
N TYR A 32 -3.52 2.70 6.44
CA TYR A 32 -3.16 1.32 6.73
C TYR A 32 -2.14 1.21 7.85
N LYS A 33 -1.04 1.97 7.76
CA LYS A 33 0.02 1.99 8.79
C LYS A 33 -0.53 2.43 10.14
N ALA A 34 -1.27 3.54 10.17
CA ALA A 34 -1.89 4.06 11.39
C ALA A 34 -2.87 3.06 12.03
N THR A 35 -3.59 2.30 11.21
CA THR A 35 -4.51 1.25 11.68
C THR A 35 -3.74 0.06 12.22
N ALA A 36 -2.73 -0.43 11.50
CA ALA A 36 -1.89 -1.56 11.91
C ALA A 36 -1.19 -1.28 13.25
N GLU A 37 -0.64 -0.10 13.47
CA GLU A 37 0.01 0.28 14.73
C GLU A 37 -0.96 0.26 15.92
N ARG A 38 -2.21 0.71 15.72
CA ARG A 38 -3.22 0.73 16.79
C ARG A 38 -3.76 -0.67 17.09
N VAL A 39 -3.98 -1.47 16.04
CA VAL A 39 -4.52 -2.82 16.14
C VAL A 39 -3.48 -3.80 16.65
N GLY A 40 -2.27 -3.80 16.06
CA GLY A 40 -1.16 -4.69 16.42
C GLY A 40 -0.76 -4.55 17.88
N ALA A 41 -0.61 -3.33 18.37
CA ALA A 41 -0.29 -3.05 19.77
C ALA A 41 -1.36 -3.51 20.77
N SER A 42 -2.62 -3.69 20.34
CA SER A 42 -3.75 -3.92 21.24
C SER A 42 -4.34 -5.34 21.17
N LEU A 43 -4.19 -6.04 20.04
CA LEU A 43 -5.02 -7.22 19.73
C LEU A 43 -4.25 -8.47 19.29
N MET A 44 -2.95 -8.37 18.99
CA MET A 44 -2.18 -9.50 18.44
C MET A 44 -1.39 -10.19 19.54
N GLU A 45 -1.90 -11.33 20.04
CA GLU A 45 -1.11 -12.24 20.87
C GLU A 45 0.07 -12.76 20.04
N GLY A 46 1.30 -12.38 20.41
CA GLY A 46 2.51 -12.76 19.67
C GLY A 46 3.56 -11.67 19.51
N GLY A 47 3.29 -10.44 19.97
CA GLY A 47 4.31 -9.38 20.05
C GLY A 47 4.57 -8.63 18.73
N TRP A 48 3.71 -8.78 17.71
CA TRP A 48 3.75 -7.91 16.54
C TRP A 48 3.20 -6.53 16.91
N ASP A 49 4.05 -5.51 16.87
CA ASP A 49 3.74 -4.13 17.23
C ASP A 49 3.04 -3.35 16.11
N GLY A 50 2.68 -4.03 15.01
CA GLY A 50 1.98 -3.42 13.88
C GLY A 50 2.87 -2.49 13.03
N GLN A 51 4.19 -2.48 13.24
CA GLN A 51 5.09 -1.60 12.51
C GLN A 51 5.19 -2.01 11.04
N LEU A 52 4.73 -1.11 10.16
CA LEU A 52 4.84 -1.22 8.72
C LEU A 52 5.72 -0.09 8.17
N VAL A 53 6.57 -0.43 7.21
CA VAL A 53 7.41 0.50 6.45
C VAL A 53 6.94 0.57 4.99
N GLY A 54 7.15 1.72 4.36
CA GLY A 54 6.88 1.89 2.94
C GLY A 54 7.92 1.18 2.08
N LEU A 55 7.47 0.49 1.05
CA LEU A 55 8.30 -0.14 0.04
C LEU A 55 7.98 0.47 -1.33
N ASN A 56 8.98 1.07 -1.97
CA ASN A 56 8.85 1.54 -3.34
C ASN A 56 8.93 0.34 -4.30
N ALA A 57 7.95 0.23 -5.18
CA ALA A 57 7.96 -0.68 -6.33
C ALA A 57 7.65 0.14 -7.60
N PRO A 58 8.08 -0.28 -8.80
CA PRO A 58 7.82 0.50 -10.00
C PRO A 58 6.31 0.73 -10.19
N GLY A 59 5.90 2.01 -10.22
CA GLY A 59 4.49 2.41 -10.33
C GLY A 59 3.61 2.19 -9.10
N HIS A 60 4.15 1.70 -7.97
CA HIS A 60 3.37 1.35 -6.78
C HIS A 60 4.06 1.76 -5.47
N LEU A 61 3.24 2.06 -4.46
CA LEU A 61 3.67 2.19 -3.07
C LEU A 61 3.07 1.04 -2.26
N LEU A 62 3.95 0.17 -1.77
CA LEU A 62 3.58 -0.97 -0.94
C LEU A 62 3.90 -0.69 0.54
N LEU A 63 3.33 -1.49 1.43
CA LEU A 63 3.68 -1.55 2.86
C LEU A 63 4.20 -2.95 3.20
N THR A 64 5.14 -3.04 4.12
CA THR A 64 5.77 -4.32 4.53
C THR A 64 6.34 -4.22 5.94
N THR A 65 6.74 -5.34 6.56
CA THR A 65 7.53 -5.35 7.80
C THR A 65 8.99 -5.01 7.50
N ARG A 66 9.81 -4.76 8.53
CA ARG A 66 11.24 -4.46 8.30
C ARG A 66 12.00 -5.68 7.80
N GLU A 67 11.54 -6.85 8.20
CA GLU A 67 12.01 -8.20 7.85
C GLU A 67 11.47 -8.66 6.48
N ARG A 68 10.49 -7.92 5.93
CA ARG A 68 9.84 -8.17 4.62
C ARG A 68 9.12 -9.52 4.54
N ASP A 69 8.43 -9.89 5.61
CA ASP A 69 7.72 -11.17 5.72
C ASP A 69 6.50 -11.24 4.78
N PHE A 70 5.95 -10.09 4.41
CA PHE A 70 4.85 -9.93 3.45
C PHE A 70 4.86 -8.51 2.87
N ALA A 71 4.12 -8.28 1.79
CA ALA A 71 3.82 -6.93 1.31
C ALA A 71 2.31 -6.73 1.12
N ILE A 72 1.84 -5.50 1.33
CA ILE A 72 0.46 -5.09 1.08
C ILE A 72 0.50 -3.96 0.06
N ASP A 73 -0.38 -4.00 -0.93
CA ASP A 73 -0.73 -2.84 -1.76
C ASP A 73 -2.04 -2.23 -1.23
N PRO A 74 -2.01 -1.09 -0.51
CA PRO A 74 -3.22 -0.46 0.02
C PRO A 74 -4.13 0.10 -1.06
N PHE A 75 -3.59 0.40 -2.25
CA PHE A 75 -4.35 0.98 -3.34
C PHE A 75 -5.27 -0.04 -3.99
N VAL A 76 -4.83 -1.30 -4.14
CA VAL A 76 -5.67 -2.38 -4.68
C VAL A 76 -6.19 -3.36 -3.62
N GLY A 77 -5.70 -3.29 -2.38
CA GLY A 77 -6.13 -4.14 -1.27
C GLY A 77 -5.57 -5.56 -1.33
N GLN A 78 -4.36 -5.72 -1.88
CA GLN A 78 -3.73 -7.03 -2.09
C GLN A 78 -2.66 -7.31 -1.04
N LEU A 79 -2.69 -8.50 -0.43
CA LEU A 79 -1.60 -9.05 0.38
C LEU A 79 -0.76 -10.00 -0.51
N MET A 80 0.55 -9.92 -0.38
CA MET A 80 1.53 -10.68 -1.15
C MET A 80 2.49 -11.41 -0.21
N SER A 81 2.75 -12.68 -0.52
CA SER A 81 3.89 -13.38 0.06
C SER A 81 5.21 -12.81 -0.49
N PRO A 82 6.37 -13.15 0.10
CA PRO A 82 7.67 -12.73 -0.44
C PRO A 82 7.89 -13.16 -1.91
N SER A 83 7.45 -14.37 -2.29
CA SER A 83 7.55 -14.82 -3.69
C SER A 83 6.63 -14.04 -4.63
N ASP A 84 5.39 -13.75 -4.19
CA ASP A 84 4.47 -12.94 -5.00
C ASP A 84 5.00 -11.51 -5.21
N LEU A 85 5.64 -10.94 -4.17
CA LEU A 85 6.28 -9.63 -4.26
C LEU A 85 7.44 -9.64 -5.26
N ASP A 86 8.27 -10.68 -5.24
CA ASP A 86 9.38 -10.83 -6.20
C ASP A 86 8.86 -10.91 -7.64
N ASP A 87 7.83 -11.73 -7.89
CA ASP A 87 7.21 -11.85 -9.20
C ASP A 87 6.55 -10.52 -9.63
N PHE A 88 5.86 -9.85 -8.72
CA PHE A 88 5.25 -8.54 -8.93
C PHE A 88 6.26 -7.48 -9.36
N VAL A 89 7.42 -7.42 -8.70
CA VAL A 89 8.49 -6.48 -9.01
C VAL A 89 9.17 -6.85 -10.32
N ARG A 90 9.47 -8.14 -10.55
CA ARG A 90 10.10 -8.61 -11.80
C ARG A 90 9.26 -8.26 -13.01
N ALA A 91 7.97 -8.55 -12.99
CA ALA A 91 7.05 -8.24 -14.09
C ALA A 91 7.10 -6.74 -14.46
N ARG A 92 7.15 -5.85 -13.47
CA ARG A 92 7.17 -4.39 -13.68
C ARG A 92 8.52 -3.83 -14.11
N LEU A 93 9.61 -4.51 -13.78
CA LEU A 93 10.94 -4.15 -14.27
C LEU A 93 11.14 -4.56 -15.73
N THR A 94 10.51 -5.67 -16.17
CA THR A 94 10.57 -6.12 -17.57
C THR A 94 9.60 -5.35 -18.47
N ASP A 95 8.51 -4.82 -17.92
CA ASP A 95 7.49 -4.07 -18.67
C ASP A 95 7.84 -2.59 -18.91
N GLY A 96 9.01 -2.12 -18.44
CA GLY A 96 9.45 -0.72 -18.47
C GLY A 96 9.72 -0.09 -19.85
N GLY A 97 9.11 -0.58 -20.94
CA GLY A 97 9.30 -0.13 -22.32
C GLY A 97 8.23 0.81 -22.89
N ALA A 98 7.11 1.07 -22.21
CA ALA A 98 6.09 1.96 -22.74
C ALA A 98 5.36 2.72 -21.63
N VAL A 99 5.88 3.89 -21.27
CA VAL A 99 5.08 4.92 -20.62
C VAL A 99 4.50 5.78 -21.74
N ASP A 100 3.28 5.44 -22.16
CA ASP A 100 2.49 6.30 -23.05
C ASP A 100 1.94 7.46 -22.21
N LEU A 101 2.57 8.62 -22.34
CA LEU A 101 2.05 9.89 -21.84
C LEU A 101 1.29 10.56 -22.98
N GLY A 102 0.08 10.06 -23.22
CA GLY A 102 -0.96 10.75 -24.01
C GLY A 102 -1.58 11.90 -23.25
#